data_AF-A0A2G9UWP4-F1
#
_entry.id   AF-A0A2G9UWP4-F1
#
_cell.length_a   1.000
_cell.length_b   1.000
_cell.length_c   1.000
_cell.angle_alpha   90.00
_cell.angle_beta   90.00
_cell.angle_gamma   90.00
#
_symmetry.space_group_name_H-M   'P 1'
#
loop_
_entity.id
_entity.type
_entity.pdbx_description
1 polymer ?
#
loop_
_entity_poly.entity_id
_entity_poly.type
_entity_poly.pdbx_seq_one_letter_code
_entity_poly.pdbx_strand_id
1 'polypeptide(L)'
;MRLCRQVFRVADCYESKNLPLPSVDEENNEIEDVVEECSNLFYVHGDVTKPQRSDDDKTTQCLILHCVDNSGKFGNGGIFAALRAKDPAIAERYELISQMGDMKIGDCHLVEDVKELRAAAEGDNEQPSTSSGWKENVVLFVAMSSKNRDQIRPAVLEQCFARIGDYARHNDASVHMARIGYGTSLSWYMVERLLKKCISNYGVPTYVYYFARRQRRDTPRSPQHAAASSKYDEEVEVDEEESSSGSSSASEHDWSEGDEGSP
;
A
#
# COMPACT_ATOMS: atom_id res chain seq x y z
N MET A 1 16.31 19.12 29.98
CA MET A 1 15.88 20.46 29.50
C MET A 1 16.03 20.70 27.99
N ARG A 2 16.81 19.90 27.22
CA ARG A 2 16.91 20.08 25.74
C ARG A 2 15.69 19.60 24.96
N LEU A 3 15.06 18.50 25.37
CA LEU A 3 13.87 17.93 24.71
C LEU A 3 12.65 18.87 24.78
N CYS A 4 12.43 19.51 25.94
CA CYS A 4 11.31 20.44 26.14
C CYS A 4 11.43 21.72 25.28
N ARG A 5 12.65 22.25 25.07
CA ARG A 5 12.87 23.41 24.18
C ARG A 5 12.73 23.06 22.69
N GLN A 6 13.11 21.84 22.28
CA GLN A 6 12.95 21.40 20.90
C GLN A 6 11.48 21.18 20.53
N VAL A 7 10.70 20.54 21.42
CA VAL A 7 9.26 20.34 21.22
C VAL A 7 8.51 21.69 21.19
N PHE A 8 8.86 22.64 22.07
CA PHE A 8 8.28 23.98 22.05
C PHE A 8 8.55 24.73 20.74
N ARG A 9 9.78 24.69 20.21
CA ARG A 9 10.12 25.37 18.94
C ARG A 9 9.43 24.76 17.72
N VAL A 10 9.20 23.45 17.73
CA VAL A 10 8.50 22.76 16.64
C VAL A 10 6.99 23.01 16.70
N ALA A 11 6.42 23.14 17.90
CA ALA A 11 5.01 23.46 18.07
C ALA A 11 4.63 24.85 17.52
N ASP A 12 5.50 25.85 17.69
CA ASP A 12 5.24 27.23 17.28
C ASP A 12 5.16 27.42 15.74
N CYS A 13 5.68 26.48 14.95
CA CYS A 13 5.65 26.52 13.48
C CYS A 13 4.86 25.37 12.85
N TYR A 14 4.13 24.58 13.65
CA TYR A 14 3.34 23.47 13.15
C TYR A 14 2.06 23.97 12.47
N GLU A 15 1.92 23.67 11.20
CA GLU A 15 0.66 23.77 10.46
C GLU A 15 0.10 22.35 10.25
N SER A 16 -1.19 22.12 10.52
CA SER A 16 -1.83 20.79 10.46
C SER A 16 -1.80 20.16 9.07
N LYS A 17 -1.94 20.98 8.01
CA LYS A 17 -2.12 20.51 6.62
C LYS A 17 -3.19 19.41 6.47
N ASN A 18 -4.12 19.30 7.43
CA ASN A 18 -5.28 18.43 7.30
C ASN A 18 -6.23 19.04 6.28
N LEU A 19 -6.60 18.25 5.27
CA LEU A 19 -7.51 18.68 4.22
C LEU A 19 -8.88 19.00 4.82
N PRO A 20 -9.54 20.11 4.45
CA PRO A 20 -10.84 20.47 4.98
C PRO A 20 -11.91 19.45 4.54
N LEU A 21 -13.02 19.38 5.29
CA LEU A 21 -14.21 18.70 4.78
C LEU A 21 -14.83 19.56 3.67
N PRO A 22 -15.44 18.93 2.65
CA PRO A 22 -16.19 19.67 1.65
C PRO A 22 -17.31 20.48 2.32
N SER A 23 -17.63 21.64 1.75
CA SER A 23 -18.72 22.48 2.24
C SER A 23 -20.08 21.85 1.89
N VAL A 24 -21.06 21.98 2.80
CA VAL A 24 -22.41 21.35 2.64
C VAL A 24 -23.17 21.92 1.44
N ASP A 25 -22.82 23.13 0.99
CA ASP A 25 -23.48 23.81 -0.12
C ASP A 25 -23.09 23.21 -1.50
N GLU A 26 -21.96 22.51 -1.60
CA GLU A 26 -21.50 21.88 -2.85
C GLU A 26 -22.07 20.46 -3.05
N GLU A 27 -22.44 19.74 -1.98
CA GLU A 27 -23.06 18.41 -2.11
C GLU A 27 -24.45 18.45 -2.80
N ASN A 28 -25.14 19.59 -2.76
CA ASN A 28 -26.52 19.73 -3.27
C ASN A 28 -26.62 20.27 -4.72
N ASN A 29 -25.56 20.87 -5.28
CA ASN A 29 -25.63 21.55 -6.57
C ASN A 29 -25.15 20.72 -7.78
N GLU A 30 -24.61 19.51 -7.58
CA GLU A 30 -23.98 18.72 -8.66
C GLU A 30 -24.75 17.45 -9.07
N ILE A 31 -25.97 17.22 -8.59
CA ILE A 31 -26.78 16.05 -8.98
C ILE A 31 -27.87 16.45 -9.98
N GLU A 32 -27.50 17.02 -11.12
CA GLU A 32 -28.42 17.12 -12.26
C GLU A 32 -27.68 17.45 -13.56
N ASP A 33 -26.65 16.68 -13.93
CA ASP A 33 -26.25 16.62 -15.35
C ASP A 33 -25.59 15.28 -15.70
N VAL A 34 -26.07 14.73 -16.82
CA VAL A 34 -25.81 13.44 -17.48
C VAL A 34 -24.49 12.74 -17.08
N VAL A 35 -24.62 11.67 -16.30
CA VAL A 35 -23.57 10.64 -16.14
C VAL A 35 -23.31 9.96 -17.48
N GLU A 36 -22.38 10.50 -18.27
CA GLU A 36 -21.55 9.63 -19.09
C GLU A 36 -20.76 8.75 -18.12
N GLU A 37 -20.99 7.43 -18.16
CA GLU A 37 -20.26 6.42 -17.37
C GLU A 37 -18.78 6.28 -17.80
N CYS A 38 -18.10 7.39 -18.09
CA CYS A 38 -16.66 7.44 -18.17
C CYS A 38 -16.13 7.70 -16.76
N SER A 39 -16.18 6.69 -15.90
CA SER A 39 -15.49 6.79 -14.60
C SER A 39 -14.00 7.03 -14.90
N ASN A 40 -13.45 8.18 -14.47
CA ASN A 40 -12.02 8.51 -14.56
C ASN A 40 -11.17 7.66 -13.59
N LEU A 41 -11.48 6.37 -13.50
CA LEU A 41 -10.86 5.38 -12.64
C LEU A 41 -10.07 4.40 -13.50
N PHE A 42 -8.76 4.43 -13.35
CA PHE A 42 -7.80 3.66 -14.12
C PHE A 42 -7.12 2.61 -13.24
N TYR A 43 -6.88 1.44 -13.81
CA TYR A 43 -6.18 0.35 -13.14
C TYR A 43 -4.79 0.19 -13.72
N VAL A 44 -3.78 0.26 -12.84
CA VAL A 44 -2.37 0.31 -13.24
C VAL A 44 -1.61 -0.81 -12.54
N HIS A 45 -0.67 -1.44 -13.25
CA HIS A 45 0.29 -2.36 -12.65
C HIS A 45 1.60 -1.66 -12.39
N GLY A 46 2.02 -1.56 -11.13
CA GLY A 46 3.27 -0.87 -10.81
C GLY A 46 3.42 -0.49 -9.35
N ASP A 47 4.38 0.39 -9.12
CA ASP A 47 4.68 1.01 -7.83
C ASP A 47 3.98 2.37 -7.75
N VAL A 48 3.02 2.52 -6.83
CA VAL A 48 2.27 3.77 -6.65
C VAL A 48 3.16 4.96 -6.30
N THR A 49 4.37 4.74 -5.76
CA THR A 49 5.35 5.81 -5.49
C THR A 49 6.08 6.30 -6.75
N LYS A 50 5.73 5.71 -7.91
CA LYS A 50 6.16 6.09 -9.26
C LYS A 50 4.90 6.32 -10.11
N PRO A 51 4.15 7.41 -9.87
CA PRO A 51 2.87 7.60 -10.52
C PRO A 51 3.00 7.61 -12.05
N GLN A 52 2.12 6.84 -12.68
CA GLN A 52 1.91 6.73 -14.11
C GLN A 52 0.53 7.28 -14.44
N ARG A 53 0.45 8.09 -15.50
CA ARG A 53 -0.77 8.75 -15.96
C ARG A 53 -1.09 8.32 -17.38
N SER A 54 -2.37 8.44 -17.74
CA SER A 54 -2.78 8.33 -19.14
C SER A 54 -2.25 9.53 -19.92
N ASP A 55 -2.05 9.39 -21.22
CA ASP A 55 -1.64 10.50 -22.09
C ASP A 55 -2.68 11.62 -22.10
N ASP A 56 -3.94 11.31 -21.82
CA ASP A 56 -5.06 12.26 -21.75
C ASP A 56 -5.13 13.04 -20.42
N ASP A 57 -4.42 12.60 -19.38
CA ASP A 57 -4.38 13.28 -18.09
C ASP A 57 -3.46 14.50 -18.16
N LYS A 58 -4.03 15.69 -18.05
CA LYS A 58 -3.34 17.00 -18.11
C LYS A 58 -3.20 17.68 -16.75
N THR A 59 -3.52 17.00 -15.66
CA THR A 59 -3.45 17.57 -14.31
C THR A 59 -2.05 18.07 -13.96
N THR A 60 -1.98 19.21 -13.28
CA THR A 60 -0.70 19.82 -12.86
C THR A 60 -0.11 19.20 -11.60
N GLN A 61 -0.91 18.45 -10.83
CA GLN A 61 -0.48 17.85 -9.56
C GLN A 61 -0.89 16.38 -9.42
N CYS A 62 -0.10 15.59 -8.70
CA CYS A 62 -0.35 14.19 -8.39
C CYS A 62 -0.47 14.03 -6.87
N LEU A 63 -1.56 13.42 -6.40
CA LEU A 63 -1.76 13.05 -5.00
C LEU A 63 -1.56 11.55 -4.81
N ILE A 64 -0.43 11.16 -4.21
CA ILE A 64 -0.18 9.77 -3.80
C ILE A 64 -0.87 9.54 -2.46
N LEU A 65 -1.93 8.73 -2.44
CA LEU A 65 -2.68 8.43 -1.23
C LEU A 65 -2.08 7.23 -0.51
N HIS A 66 -1.88 7.37 0.80
CA HIS A 66 -1.48 6.28 1.66
C HIS A 66 -2.36 6.20 2.91
N CYS A 67 -3.07 5.06 3.05
CA CYS A 67 -3.84 4.74 4.23
C CYS A 67 -2.88 4.43 5.38
N VAL A 68 -2.96 5.19 6.47
CA VAL A 68 -2.12 5.02 7.65
C VAL A 68 -2.95 4.75 8.90
N ASP A 69 -2.30 4.24 9.94
CA ASP A 69 -2.90 4.13 11.26
C ASP A 69 -2.59 5.36 12.12
N ASN A 70 -3.22 5.42 13.30
CA ASN A 70 -2.99 6.49 14.28
C ASN A 70 -1.87 6.18 15.30
N SER A 71 -0.89 5.33 14.98
CA SER A 71 0.14 4.89 15.95
C SER A 71 1.26 5.90 16.17
N GLY A 72 1.50 6.79 15.21
CA GLY A 72 2.66 7.68 15.22
C GLY A 72 4.00 7.00 14.97
N LYS A 73 4.01 5.73 14.53
CA LYS A 73 5.23 5.00 14.14
C LYS A 73 5.22 4.69 12.64
N PHE A 74 6.08 5.35 11.86
CA PHE A 74 6.13 5.12 10.42
C PHE A 74 6.73 3.74 10.11
N GLY A 75 6.06 2.95 9.27
CA GLY A 75 6.46 1.57 8.97
C GLY A 75 7.84 1.46 8.29
N ASN A 76 8.42 0.25 8.29
CA ASN A 76 9.75 -0.02 7.72
C ASN A 76 9.72 -0.88 6.45
N GLY A 77 8.55 -1.29 5.97
CA GLY A 77 8.41 -2.19 4.82
C GLY A 77 7.36 -1.72 3.83
N GLY A 78 7.32 -2.37 2.67
CA GLY A 78 6.34 -2.10 1.62
C GLY A 78 6.31 -0.63 1.20
N ILE A 79 5.11 -0.08 1.07
CA ILE A 79 4.89 1.32 0.69
C ILE A 79 5.51 2.32 1.68
N PHE A 80 5.58 2.01 2.98
CA PHE A 80 6.24 2.89 3.94
C PHE A 80 7.73 3.04 3.63
N ALA A 81 8.42 1.93 3.33
CA ALA A 81 9.84 1.98 2.95
C ALA A 81 10.03 2.76 1.64
N ALA A 82 9.14 2.53 0.65
CA ALA A 82 9.20 3.20 -0.64
C ALA A 82 8.98 4.73 -0.52
N LEU A 83 7.99 5.15 0.27
CA LEU A 83 7.74 6.58 0.52
C LEU A 83 8.89 7.24 1.28
N ARG A 84 9.44 6.59 2.32
CA ARG A 84 10.60 7.11 3.05
C ARG A 84 11.83 7.26 2.15
N ALA A 85 12.06 6.30 1.25
CA ALA A 85 13.17 6.35 0.30
C ALA A 85 12.96 7.42 -0.78
N LYS A 86 11.70 7.69 -1.17
CA LYS A 86 11.34 8.78 -2.07
C LYS A 86 11.65 10.13 -1.43
N ASP A 87 11.06 10.41 -0.26
CA ASP A 87 11.32 11.61 0.53
C ASP A 87 11.19 11.30 2.04
N PRO A 88 12.27 11.41 2.83
CA PRO A 88 12.22 11.22 4.28
C PRO A 88 11.24 12.14 5.01
N ALA A 89 10.97 13.34 4.44
CA ALA A 89 10.05 14.30 5.03
C ALA A 89 8.63 13.74 5.20
N ILE A 90 8.23 12.75 4.39
CA ILE A 90 6.92 12.08 4.53
C ILE A 90 6.83 11.33 5.86
N ALA A 91 7.88 10.58 6.21
CA ALA A 91 7.92 9.83 7.47
C ALA A 91 8.01 10.78 8.67
N GLU A 92 8.87 11.79 8.58
CA GLU A 92 9.02 12.83 9.61
C GLU A 92 7.69 13.57 9.84
N ARG A 93 6.96 13.87 8.76
CA ARG A 93 5.67 14.55 8.84
C ARG A 93 4.61 13.70 9.54
N TYR A 94 4.53 12.41 9.21
CA TYR A 94 3.63 11.48 9.90
C TYR A 94 3.90 11.43 11.41
N GLU A 95 5.16 11.28 11.81
CA GLU A 95 5.55 11.22 13.23
C GLU A 95 5.30 12.55 13.93
N LEU A 96 5.53 13.68 13.25
CA LEU A 96 5.26 15.01 13.75
C LEU A 96 3.76 15.25 14.02
N ILE A 97 2.88 14.84 13.09
CA ILE A 97 1.42 14.94 13.28
C ILE A 97 0.99 14.21 14.57
N SER A 98 1.56 13.03 14.84
CA SER A 98 1.30 12.30 16.08
C SER A 98 1.83 13.03 17.31
N GLN A 99 3.06 13.55 17.26
CA GLN A 99 3.66 14.30 18.36
C GLN A 99 2.85 15.55 18.73
N MET A 100 2.22 16.17 17.74
CA MET A 100 1.36 17.35 17.92
C MET A 100 -0.08 17.01 18.35
N GLY A 101 -0.43 15.73 18.48
CA GLY A 101 -1.76 15.29 18.88
C GLY A 101 -2.84 15.49 17.81
N ASP A 102 -2.43 15.69 16.56
CA ASP A 102 -3.30 16.03 15.44
C ASP A 102 -3.55 14.82 14.51
N MET A 103 -3.53 13.61 15.08
CA MET A 103 -3.66 12.35 14.32
C MET A 103 -5.00 11.66 14.63
N LYS A 104 -6.12 12.24 14.19
CA LYS A 104 -7.44 11.66 14.45
C LYS A 104 -7.87 10.77 13.28
N ILE A 105 -8.66 9.74 13.61
CA ILE A 105 -9.26 8.88 12.60
C ILE A 105 -10.21 9.73 11.74
N GLY A 106 -10.06 9.66 10.42
CA GLY A 106 -10.80 10.49 9.45
C GLY A 106 -10.07 11.75 8.98
N ASP A 107 -8.87 12.03 9.51
CA ASP A 107 -8.01 13.11 9.06
C ASP A 107 -7.21 12.71 7.81
N CYS A 108 -6.89 13.70 6.97
CA CYS A 108 -6.13 13.54 5.73
C CYS A 108 -5.05 14.61 5.68
N HIS A 109 -3.80 14.27 5.98
CA HIS A 109 -2.72 15.26 6.00
C HIS A 109 -1.95 15.27 4.68
N LEU A 110 -1.84 16.46 4.11
CA LEU A 110 -1.07 16.72 2.91
C LEU A 110 0.42 16.93 3.25
N VAL A 111 1.28 16.28 2.45
CA VAL A 111 2.72 16.52 2.37
C VAL A 111 2.99 17.07 0.98
N GLU A 112 3.30 18.36 0.92
CA GLU A 112 3.49 19.12 -0.31
C GLU A 112 4.92 18.97 -0.85
N ASP A 113 5.08 19.14 -2.17
CA ASP A 113 6.36 19.23 -2.87
C ASP A 113 7.32 18.06 -2.55
N VAL A 114 6.80 16.83 -2.64
CA VAL A 114 7.56 15.60 -2.39
C VAL A 114 8.69 15.47 -3.40
N LYS A 115 9.91 15.35 -2.90
CA LYS A 115 11.13 15.28 -3.74
C LYS A 115 11.42 13.86 -4.16
N GLU A 116 12.02 13.68 -5.33
CA GLU A 116 12.53 12.39 -5.79
C GLU A 116 13.98 12.19 -5.35
N LEU A 117 14.21 12.00 -4.04
CA LEU A 117 15.56 11.92 -3.49
C LEU A 117 16.23 10.56 -3.74
N ARG A 118 15.45 9.52 -4.10
CA ARG A 118 16.01 8.19 -4.37
C ARG A 118 16.96 8.17 -5.57
N ALA A 119 16.76 9.06 -6.54
CA ALA A 119 17.57 9.13 -7.75
C ALA A 119 18.91 9.86 -7.51
N ALA A 120 18.98 10.75 -6.52
CA ALA A 120 20.18 11.54 -6.23
C ALA A 120 21.27 10.76 -5.48
N ALA A 121 20.98 9.56 -4.98
CA ALA A 121 21.93 8.74 -4.23
C ALA A 121 22.89 7.93 -5.13
N GLU A 122 22.60 7.81 -6.43
CA GLU A 122 23.45 7.13 -7.41
C GLU A 122 24.30 8.14 -8.19
N GLY A 123 25.37 8.67 -7.57
CA GLY A 123 26.64 9.08 -8.20
C GLY A 123 26.68 10.21 -9.25
N ASP A 124 25.60 10.54 -9.94
CA ASP A 124 25.63 11.51 -11.03
C ASP A 124 25.17 12.87 -10.52
N ASN A 125 26.07 13.85 -10.61
CA ASN A 125 25.84 15.27 -10.34
C ASN A 125 24.99 15.91 -11.45
N GLU A 126 23.94 15.21 -11.89
CA GLU A 126 22.89 15.77 -12.71
C GLU A 126 21.83 16.36 -11.78
N GLN A 127 21.39 17.57 -12.12
CA GLN A 127 20.25 18.24 -11.50
C GLN A 127 19.16 17.23 -11.12
N PRO A 128 18.43 17.41 -9.99
CA PRO A 128 17.24 16.63 -9.73
C PRO A 128 16.38 16.71 -10.99
N SER A 129 16.17 15.57 -11.65
CA SER A 129 15.42 15.47 -12.89
C SER A 129 14.01 16.00 -12.64
N THR A 130 13.83 17.29 -12.88
CA THR A 130 12.56 18.02 -12.92
C THR A 130 11.83 17.71 -14.22
N SER A 131 12.01 16.51 -14.77
CA SER A 131 11.44 16.09 -16.05
C SER A 131 10.03 15.50 -15.93
N SER A 132 9.39 15.61 -14.77
CA SER A 132 7.94 15.55 -14.66
C SER A 132 7.41 16.98 -14.51
N GLY A 133 6.72 17.50 -15.52
CA GLY A 133 6.12 18.85 -15.51
C GLY A 133 4.96 19.03 -14.51
N TRP A 134 4.84 18.16 -13.51
CA TRP A 134 3.78 18.15 -12.50
C TRP A 134 4.38 18.05 -11.10
N LYS A 135 3.64 18.56 -10.11
CA LYS A 135 4.00 18.47 -8.69
C LYS A 135 3.52 17.16 -8.10
N GLU A 136 4.36 16.50 -7.30
CA GLU A 136 3.95 15.32 -6.54
C GLU A 136 3.74 15.68 -5.07
N ASN A 137 2.58 15.31 -4.55
CA ASN A 137 2.22 15.43 -3.15
C ASN A 137 1.82 14.06 -2.61
N VAL A 138 1.92 13.87 -1.30
CA VAL A 138 1.45 12.66 -0.61
C VAL A 138 0.34 13.04 0.35
N VAL A 139 -0.76 12.27 0.36
CA VAL A 139 -1.80 12.40 1.37
C VAL A 139 -1.78 11.19 2.29
N LEU A 140 -1.50 11.45 3.57
CA LEU A 140 -1.55 10.48 4.64
C LEU A 140 -2.96 10.52 5.26
N PHE A 141 -3.82 9.58 4.88
CA PHE A 141 -5.19 9.54 5.42
C PHE A 141 -5.32 8.48 6.52
N VAL A 142 -5.82 8.91 7.67
CA VAL A 142 -5.83 8.13 8.91
C VAL A 142 -7.13 7.35 9.02
N ALA A 143 -7.20 6.18 8.37
CA ALA A 143 -8.40 5.34 8.37
C ALA A 143 -8.25 4.03 9.16
N MET A 144 -7.04 3.72 9.64
CA MET A 144 -6.77 2.53 10.46
C MET A 144 -6.57 2.88 11.93
N SER A 145 -7.06 2.01 12.81
CA SER A 145 -6.71 2.07 14.23
C SER A 145 -5.43 1.28 14.48
N SER A 146 -4.47 1.86 15.21
CA SER A 146 -3.26 1.16 15.63
C SER A 146 -3.54 -0.06 16.50
N LYS A 147 -4.72 -0.13 17.14
CA LYS A 147 -5.17 -1.27 17.96
C LYS A 147 -5.83 -2.36 17.13
N ASN A 148 -6.55 -1.99 16.06
CA ASN A 148 -7.32 -2.89 15.20
C ASN A 148 -7.15 -2.44 13.74
N ARG A 149 -6.00 -2.76 13.14
CA ARG A 149 -5.62 -2.29 11.80
C ARG A 149 -6.43 -2.92 10.68
N ASP A 150 -7.06 -4.06 10.97
CA ASP A 150 -7.93 -4.82 10.07
C ASP A 150 -9.35 -4.23 9.98
N GLN A 151 -9.79 -3.41 10.94
CA GLN A 151 -11.16 -2.90 11.00
C GLN A 151 -11.30 -1.48 10.44
N ILE A 152 -11.18 -1.35 9.13
CA ILE A 152 -11.39 -0.06 8.44
C ILE A 152 -12.89 0.17 8.27
N ARG A 153 -13.40 1.25 8.86
CA ARG A 153 -14.82 1.63 8.80
C ARG A 153 -15.14 2.35 7.48
N PRO A 154 -16.17 1.92 6.71
CA PRO A 154 -16.55 2.58 5.46
C PRO A 154 -16.83 4.09 5.62
N ALA A 155 -17.53 4.50 6.69
CA ALA A 155 -17.83 5.91 6.95
C ALA A 155 -16.58 6.78 7.14
N VAL A 156 -15.53 6.24 7.77
CA VAL A 156 -14.25 6.94 7.93
C VAL A 156 -13.56 7.07 6.58
N LEU A 157 -13.58 6.00 5.78
CA LEU A 157 -12.95 6.03 4.45
C LEU A 157 -13.67 7.00 3.52
N GLU A 158 -14.99 7.02 3.55
CA GLU A 158 -15.83 7.98 2.81
C GLU A 158 -15.50 9.41 3.20
N GLN A 159 -15.40 9.70 4.50
CA GLN A 159 -14.98 11.02 4.99
C GLN A 159 -13.60 11.41 4.43
N CYS A 160 -12.62 10.50 4.48
CA CYS A 160 -11.29 10.76 3.92
C CYS A 160 -11.35 11.03 2.42
N PHE A 161 -12.04 10.20 1.66
CA PHE A 161 -12.15 10.35 0.21
C PHE A 161 -12.93 11.61 -0.19
N ALA A 162 -13.91 12.04 0.59
CA ALA A 162 -14.62 13.31 0.36
C ALA A 162 -13.66 14.50 0.48
N ARG A 163 -12.83 14.57 1.55
CA ARG A 163 -11.79 15.61 1.70
C ARG A 163 -10.79 15.60 0.54
N ILE A 164 -10.34 14.41 0.15
CA ILE A 164 -9.33 14.22 -0.90
C ILE A 164 -9.88 14.58 -2.27
N GLY A 165 -11.09 14.12 -2.60
CA GLY A 165 -11.74 14.40 -3.88
C GLY A 165 -12.01 15.89 -4.06
N ASP A 166 -12.52 16.53 -3.01
CA ASP A 166 -12.75 17.98 -3.01
C ASP A 166 -11.44 18.77 -3.21
N TYR A 167 -10.41 18.43 -2.44
CA TYR A 167 -9.09 19.04 -2.61
C TYR A 167 -8.51 18.80 -4.02
N ALA A 168 -8.60 17.57 -4.54
CA ALA A 168 -8.05 17.22 -5.84
C ALA A 168 -8.72 17.99 -6.99
N ARG A 169 -10.05 18.12 -6.95
CA ARG A 169 -10.83 18.89 -7.93
C ARG A 169 -10.39 20.36 -7.95
N HIS A 170 -10.27 20.97 -6.78
CA HIS A 170 -9.92 22.39 -6.65
C HIS A 170 -8.45 22.72 -6.95
N ASN A 171 -7.58 21.71 -7.00
CA ASN A 171 -6.14 21.88 -7.19
C ASN A 171 -5.62 21.27 -8.48
N ASP A 172 -6.51 20.90 -9.41
CA ASP A 172 -6.16 20.28 -10.69
C ASP A 172 -5.20 19.09 -10.50
N ALA A 173 -5.61 18.17 -9.62
CA ALA A 173 -4.78 17.06 -9.20
C ALA A 173 -5.35 15.71 -9.58
N SER A 174 -4.51 14.80 -10.09
CA SER A 174 -4.82 13.38 -10.20
C SER A 174 -4.59 12.67 -8.87
N VAL A 175 -5.31 11.57 -8.65
CA VAL A 175 -5.22 10.73 -7.45
C VAL A 175 -4.58 9.39 -7.78
N HIS A 176 -3.60 8.96 -6.99
CA HIS A 176 -2.86 7.72 -7.18
C HIS A 176 -2.84 6.93 -5.88
N MET A 177 -3.32 5.68 -5.88
CA MET A 177 -3.33 4.88 -4.65
C MET A 177 -3.04 3.41 -4.90
N ALA A 178 -2.35 2.76 -3.96
CA ALA A 178 -2.28 1.31 -3.94
C ALA A 178 -3.66 0.73 -3.61
N ARG A 179 -3.99 -0.41 -4.20
CA ARG A 179 -5.20 -1.16 -3.82
C ARG A 179 -5.16 -1.51 -2.32
N ILE A 180 -6.15 -1.03 -1.58
CA ILE A 180 -6.34 -1.35 -0.14
C ILE A 180 -7.48 -2.37 0.04
N GLY A 181 -7.60 -2.92 1.25
CA GLY A 181 -8.68 -3.86 1.62
C GLY A 181 -8.21 -5.31 1.82
N TYR A 182 -7.04 -5.69 1.30
CA TYR A 182 -6.48 -7.02 1.53
C TYR A 182 -6.16 -7.26 3.00
N GLY A 183 -6.68 -8.35 3.57
CA GLY A 183 -6.45 -8.71 4.99
C GLY A 183 -7.14 -7.77 5.98
N THR A 184 -8.15 -7.02 5.53
CA THR A 184 -8.99 -6.14 6.37
C THR A 184 -10.46 -6.55 6.25
N SER A 185 -11.33 -6.02 7.11
CA SER A 185 -12.79 -6.18 7.01
C SER A 185 -13.40 -5.46 5.81
N LEU A 186 -12.64 -4.61 5.12
CA LEU A 186 -13.13 -3.76 4.05
C LEU A 186 -13.00 -4.44 2.68
N SER A 187 -14.13 -4.66 2.02
CA SER A 187 -14.15 -5.21 0.67
C SER A 187 -13.64 -4.19 -0.35
N TRP A 188 -12.91 -4.67 -1.36
CA TRP A 188 -12.48 -3.82 -2.47
C TRP A 188 -13.68 -3.14 -3.19
N TYR A 189 -14.79 -3.86 -3.35
CA TYR A 189 -16.00 -3.31 -3.94
C TYR A 189 -16.49 -2.05 -3.20
N MET A 190 -16.43 -2.05 -1.86
CA MET A 190 -16.78 -0.87 -1.07
C MET A 190 -15.80 0.28 -1.31
N VAL A 191 -14.48 0.01 -1.33
CA VAL A 191 -13.45 1.00 -1.62
C VAL A 191 -13.68 1.63 -3.00
N GLU A 192 -13.87 0.81 -4.02
CA GLU A 192 -14.08 1.25 -5.40
C GLU A 192 -15.33 2.11 -5.54
N ARG A 193 -16.43 1.70 -4.88
CA ARG A 193 -17.66 2.49 -4.84
C ARG A 193 -17.44 3.86 -4.21
N LEU A 194 -16.69 3.94 -3.11
CA LEU A 194 -16.39 5.21 -2.44
C LEU A 194 -15.43 6.08 -3.26
N LEU A 195 -14.44 5.49 -3.94
CA LEU A 195 -13.58 6.23 -4.88
C LEU A 195 -14.39 6.86 -6.01
N LYS A 196 -15.31 6.07 -6.60
CA LYS A 196 -16.22 6.58 -7.62
C LYS A 196 -17.09 7.71 -7.08
N LYS A 197 -17.76 7.47 -5.94
CA LYS A 197 -18.66 8.42 -5.30
C LYS A 197 -17.97 9.73 -4.95
N CYS A 198 -16.78 9.70 -4.37
CA CYS A 198 -16.15 10.87 -3.77
C CYS A 198 -15.09 11.54 -4.64
N ILE A 199 -14.56 10.84 -5.65
CA ILE A 199 -13.39 11.31 -6.41
C ILE A 199 -13.64 11.21 -7.92
N SER A 200 -13.70 10.00 -8.49
CA SER A 200 -13.58 9.85 -9.95
C SER A 200 -14.81 10.32 -10.72
N ASN A 201 -16.02 10.24 -10.14
CA ASN A 201 -17.23 10.73 -10.81
C ASN A 201 -17.29 12.27 -10.87
N TYR A 202 -16.44 12.95 -10.11
CA TYR A 202 -16.31 14.41 -10.14
C TYR A 202 -15.18 14.88 -11.07
N GLY A 203 -14.87 14.08 -12.09
CA GLY A 203 -13.89 14.43 -13.11
C GLY A 203 -12.42 14.23 -12.72
N VAL A 204 -12.11 13.82 -11.48
CA VAL A 204 -10.73 13.65 -11.01
C VAL A 204 -10.11 12.35 -11.55
N PRO A 205 -9.02 12.40 -12.36
CA PRO A 205 -8.28 11.21 -12.78
C PRO A 205 -7.76 10.43 -11.57
N THR A 206 -8.18 9.17 -11.46
CA THR A 206 -7.93 8.32 -10.28
C THR A 206 -7.28 7.01 -10.72
N TYR A 207 -6.09 6.71 -10.21
CA TYR A 207 -5.28 5.57 -10.60
C TYR A 207 -5.10 4.60 -9.43
N VAL A 208 -5.57 3.37 -9.59
CA VAL A 208 -5.46 2.29 -8.59
C VAL A 208 -4.38 1.30 -9.01
N TYR A 209 -3.38 1.14 -8.15
CA TYR A 209 -2.19 0.34 -8.42
C TYR A 209 -2.31 -1.07 -7.86
N TYR A 210 -2.09 -2.05 -8.74
CA TYR A 210 -1.85 -3.44 -8.41
C TYR A 210 -0.35 -3.71 -8.40
N PHE A 211 0.16 -4.16 -7.26
CA PHE A 211 1.57 -4.49 -7.14
C PHE A 211 1.90 -5.74 -7.99
N ALA A 212 2.75 -5.57 -9.00
CA ALA A 212 3.32 -6.69 -9.73
C ALA A 212 4.49 -7.28 -8.93
N ARG A 213 4.31 -8.48 -8.37
CA ARG A 213 5.46 -9.24 -7.82
C ARG A 213 6.42 -9.49 -8.97
N ARG A 214 7.62 -8.89 -8.92
CA ARG A 214 8.71 -9.21 -9.83
C ARG A 214 8.97 -10.72 -9.70
N GLN A 215 8.61 -11.49 -10.73
CA GLN A 215 9.02 -12.89 -10.80
C GLN A 215 10.53 -12.91 -10.63
N ARG A 216 11.04 -13.68 -9.66
CA ARG A 216 12.48 -13.96 -9.59
C ARG A 216 12.84 -14.48 -10.97
N ARG A 217 13.68 -13.75 -11.71
CA ARG A 217 14.29 -14.31 -12.91
C ARG A 217 15.14 -15.46 -12.36
N ASP A 218 14.69 -16.69 -12.56
CA ASP A 218 15.55 -17.84 -12.38
C ASP A 218 16.78 -17.59 -13.26
N THR A 219 17.91 -17.30 -12.63
CA THR A 219 19.20 -17.29 -13.32
C THR A 219 19.34 -18.64 -14.00
N PRO A 220 19.54 -18.71 -15.34
CA PRO A 220 19.76 -19.97 -16.01
C PRO A 220 21.00 -20.61 -15.40
N ARG A 221 20.83 -21.75 -14.75
CA ARG A 221 21.94 -22.57 -14.26
C ARG A 221 22.70 -23.01 -15.51
N SER A 222 23.92 -22.51 -15.70
CA SER A 222 24.77 -22.90 -16.83
C SER A 222 24.91 -24.42 -16.87
N PRO A 223 24.78 -25.07 -18.05
CA PRO A 223 24.96 -26.50 -18.16
C PRO A 223 26.43 -26.84 -17.90
N GLN A 224 26.69 -27.61 -16.84
CA GLN A 224 28.01 -28.19 -16.60
C GLN A 224 28.26 -29.25 -17.68
N HIS A 225 29.40 -29.11 -18.36
CA HIS A 225 29.88 -30.02 -19.38
C HIS A 225 29.96 -31.46 -18.84
N ALA A 226 29.29 -32.37 -19.54
CA ALA A 226 29.51 -33.80 -19.43
C ALA A 226 30.89 -34.13 -20.01
N ALA A 227 31.79 -34.65 -19.17
CA ALA A 227 33.02 -35.31 -19.63
C ALA A 227 32.81 -36.82 -19.49
N ALA A 228 32.74 -37.47 -20.64
CA ALA A 228 32.74 -38.92 -20.77
C ALA A 228 34.12 -39.48 -20.44
N SER A 229 34.17 -40.63 -19.75
CA SER A 229 35.28 -41.57 -19.89
C SER A 229 34.77 -42.99 -19.80
N SER A 230 35.08 -43.74 -20.84
CA SER A 230 34.71 -45.13 -21.12
C SER A 230 35.79 -46.12 -20.67
N LYS A 231 35.35 -47.36 -20.37
CA LYS A 231 35.97 -48.69 -20.67
C LYS A 231 36.31 -49.60 -19.45
N TYR A 232 35.66 -50.79 -19.47
CA TYR A 232 36.12 -52.20 -19.25
C TYR A 232 36.93 -52.56 -17.98
N ASP A 233 36.86 -53.71 -17.30
CA ASP A 233 36.19 -55.02 -17.43
C ASP A 233 36.24 -55.77 -16.06
N GLU A 234 35.24 -56.64 -15.83
CA GLU A 234 35.20 -58.01 -15.22
C GLU A 234 35.77 -58.42 -13.84
N GLU A 235 35.17 -59.52 -13.32
CA GLU A 235 35.44 -60.44 -12.17
C GLU A 235 34.73 -60.15 -10.82
N VAL A 236 34.13 -61.08 -10.05
CA VAL A 236 33.52 -62.46 -10.11
C VAL A 236 33.19 -62.82 -8.64
N GLU A 237 31.99 -63.37 -8.36
CA GLU A 237 31.48 -64.19 -7.20
C GLU A 237 31.78 -63.71 -5.73
N VAL A 238 31.04 -64.01 -4.65
CA VAL A 238 30.45 -65.26 -4.15
C VAL A 238 29.48 -64.94 -2.96
N ASP A 239 28.38 -65.70 -2.90
CA ASP A 239 27.52 -66.20 -1.79
C ASP A 239 26.74 -65.35 -0.76
N GLU A 240 25.56 -65.92 -0.52
CA GLU A 240 24.48 -65.72 0.43
C GLU A 240 24.88 -66.00 1.89
N GLU A 241 24.24 -65.34 2.86
CA GLU A 241 23.47 -66.05 3.90
C GLU A 241 22.66 -65.10 4.80
N GLU A 242 21.58 -65.67 5.34
CA GLU A 242 20.43 -65.08 6.01
C GLU A 242 20.70 -64.36 7.35
N SER A 243 19.79 -63.46 7.73
CA SER A 243 19.04 -63.66 8.99
C SER A 243 17.69 -62.94 8.99
N SER A 244 16.67 -63.74 9.31
CA SER A 244 15.31 -63.38 9.68
C SER A 244 15.29 -62.54 10.98
N SER A 245 14.31 -61.66 11.21
CA SER A 245 13.01 -62.05 11.79
C SER A 245 12.09 -60.84 12.07
N GLY A 246 10.77 -61.07 11.93
CA GLY A 246 9.59 -60.48 12.62
C GLY A 246 9.42 -58.95 12.64
N SER A 247 8.40 -58.31 12.03
CA SER A 247 6.94 -58.47 12.21
C SER A 247 6.53 -58.54 13.70
N SER A 248 5.49 -57.88 14.21
CA SER A 248 4.42 -57.03 13.70
C SER A 248 3.51 -56.65 14.88
N SER A 249 2.61 -55.67 14.66
CA SER A 249 1.28 -55.50 15.31
C SER A 249 1.21 -55.23 16.81
N ALA A 250 0.16 -54.65 17.41
CA ALA A 250 -1.01 -53.81 17.06
C ALA A 250 -1.95 -53.96 18.27
N SER A 251 -2.73 -52.92 18.61
CA SER A 251 -4.09 -52.94 19.20
C SER A 251 -4.28 -51.57 19.88
N GLU A 252 -5.17 -50.70 19.40
CA GLU A 252 -6.63 -50.73 19.59
C GLU A 252 -7.04 -50.81 21.06
N HIS A 253 -7.81 -49.82 21.53
CA HIS A 253 -8.97 -50.02 22.39
C HIS A 253 -9.97 -48.87 22.21
N ASP A 254 -11.15 -49.30 21.78
CA ASP A 254 -12.46 -48.66 21.66
C ASP A 254 -13.13 -48.46 23.04
N TRP A 255 -14.07 -47.52 23.16
CA TRP A 255 -15.27 -47.58 24.02
C TRP A 255 -16.25 -46.42 23.69
N SER A 256 -17.43 -46.82 23.21
CA SER A 256 -18.75 -46.12 23.10
C SER A 256 -19.32 -45.73 24.50
N GLU A 257 -20.42 -45.00 24.76
CA GLU A 257 -21.68 -44.70 24.05
C GLU A 257 -22.55 -43.69 24.87
N GLY A 258 -23.52 -43.03 24.21
CA GLY A 258 -24.85 -42.57 24.75
C GLY A 258 -24.97 -41.15 25.37
N ASP A 259 -26.09 -40.43 25.35
CA ASP A 259 -27.37 -40.45 24.61
C ASP A 259 -28.17 -39.14 24.94
N GLU A 260 -29.06 -38.73 24.02
CA GLU A 260 -30.36 -38.01 24.15
C GLU A 260 -30.61 -36.68 24.91
N GLY A 261 -31.40 -35.80 24.25
CA GLY A 261 -32.49 -35.06 24.90
C GLY A 261 -32.69 -33.57 24.55
N SER A 262 -33.57 -33.27 23.58
CA SER A 262 -34.33 -31.99 23.50
C SER A 262 -35.58 -32.05 24.39
N PRO A 263 -36.28 -30.94 24.70
CA PRO A 263 -37.09 -30.18 23.73
C PRO A 263 -36.66 -28.71 23.53
#